data_AF-R1FU47-F1
#
_entry.id   AF-R1FU47-F1
#
_cell.length_a   1.000
_cell.length_b   1.000
_cell.length_c   1.000
_cell.angle_alpha   90.00
_cell.angle_beta   90.00
_cell.angle_gamma   90.00
#
_symmetry.space_group_name_H-M   'P 1'
#
loop_
_entity.id
_entity.type
_entity.pdbx_description
1 polymer ?
#
loop_
_entity_poly.entity_id
_entity_poly.type
_entity_poly.pdbx_seq_one_letter_code
_entity_poly.pdbx_strand_id
1 'polypeptide(L)'
;MVPKDSTGKIEDLILGQSKDITYYTVCKKLEPIENYEKELKYVRKKVKEFVPEVLPSLEKLLDRMKKLDYSLISEDIIREYGHLICPLTQMFYDGISKGIDSNIQKSIDNLKTTLEYLASGDILERFFKAYLKRVEEGFHNETGYTISKLLEIGYKIPGFIRNKDIRDRNVRYLLNIKIKDEDKYLDTFTNLSMKESERIVDIVKNLIEHPEQYKKDFEEYIGYKAEK
;
A
#
# COMPACT_ATOMS: atom_id res chain seq x y z
N MET A 1 -8.72 -28.14 -20.05
CA MET A 1 -7.91 -27.24 -19.19
C MET A 1 -8.86 -26.58 -18.20
N VAL A 2 -8.71 -26.84 -16.91
CA VAL A 2 -9.51 -26.21 -15.85
C VAL A 2 -8.94 -24.81 -15.58
N PRO A 3 -9.74 -23.74 -15.51
CA PRO A 3 -9.24 -22.41 -15.17
C PRO A 3 -8.66 -22.45 -13.75
N LYS A 4 -7.38 -22.09 -13.59
CA LYS A 4 -6.81 -21.85 -12.25
C LYS A 4 -7.53 -20.63 -11.65
N ASP A 5 -8.02 -20.78 -10.43
CA ASP A 5 -8.57 -19.68 -9.64
C ASP A 5 -7.44 -18.68 -9.28
N SER A 6 -7.82 -17.53 -8.74
CA SER A 6 -6.89 -16.50 -8.24
C SER A 6 -5.87 -17.08 -7.26
N THR A 7 -6.25 -18.08 -6.47
CA THR A 7 -5.38 -18.82 -5.55
C THR A 7 -4.27 -19.60 -6.26
N GLY A 8 -4.59 -20.34 -7.32
CA GLY A 8 -3.61 -21.12 -8.09
C GLY A 8 -2.63 -20.27 -8.92
N LYS A 9 -2.99 -19.02 -9.24
CA LYS A 9 -2.06 -18.04 -9.83
C LYS A 9 -1.08 -17.46 -8.81
N ILE A 10 -1.48 -17.41 -7.54
CA ILE A 10 -0.66 -16.91 -6.43
C ILE A 10 0.37 -17.97 -6.00
N GLU A 11 0.01 -19.26 -5.93
CA GLU A 11 0.99 -20.33 -5.68
C GLU A 11 2.10 -20.34 -6.74
N ASP A 12 1.75 -20.13 -8.01
CA ASP A 12 2.75 -20.01 -9.10
C ASP A 12 3.62 -18.73 -8.97
N LEU A 13 3.12 -17.64 -8.36
CA LEU A 13 3.87 -16.40 -8.07
C LEU A 13 4.75 -16.51 -6.82
N ILE A 14 4.33 -17.30 -5.83
CA ILE A 14 5.10 -17.60 -4.61
C ILE A 14 6.21 -18.60 -4.91
N LEU A 15 5.97 -19.57 -5.80
CA LEU A 15 6.93 -20.59 -6.21
C LEU A 15 7.82 -20.15 -7.39
N GLY A 16 7.34 -19.23 -8.21
CA GLY A 16 8.10 -18.65 -9.32
C GLY A 16 8.75 -17.35 -8.89
N GLN A 17 10.08 -17.35 -8.75
CA GLN A 17 10.91 -16.14 -8.65
C GLN A 17 10.63 -15.21 -9.84
N SER A 18 9.61 -14.35 -9.74
CA SER A 18 9.40 -13.25 -10.67
C SER A 18 10.52 -12.25 -10.43
N LYS A 19 11.43 -12.10 -11.40
CA LYS A 19 12.53 -11.11 -11.33
C LYS A 19 12.04 -9.65 -11.30
N ASP A 20 10.77 -9.41 -11.61
CA ASP A 20 10.12 -8.09 -11.52
C ASP A 20 8.98 -8.17 -10.49
N ILE A 21 9.16 -7.46 -9.37
CA ILE A 21 8.19 -7.32 -8.28
C ILE A 21 7.75 -5.86 -8.10
N THR A 22 7.45 -5.19 -9.22
CA THR A 22 6.85 -3.85 -9.19
C THR A 22 5.34 -3.88 -8.89
N TYR A 23 4.79 -2.76 -8.38
CA TYR A 23 3.33 -2.57 -8.22
C TYR A 23 2.57 -2.95 -9.48
N TYR A 24 3.00 -2.48 -10.66
CA TYR A 24 2.32 -2.80 -11.92
C TYR A 24 2.30 -4.30 -12.18
N THR A 25 3.42 -5.01 -12.03
CA THR A 25 3.50 -6.45 -12.33
C THR A 25 2.72 -7.31 -11.33
N VAL A 26 2.74 -6.95 -10.04
CA VAL A 26 2.01 -7.66 -8.97
C VAL A 26 0.51 -7.35 -9.02
N CYS A 27 0.13 -6.08 -9.06
CA CYS A 27 -1.26 -5.66 -8.89
C CYS A 27 -2.08 -5.64 -10.19
N LYS A 28 -1.45 -5.56 -11.38
CA LYS A 28 -2.18 -5.74 -12.66
C LYS A 28 -2.67 -7.17 -12.84
N LYS A 29 -1.94 -8.16 -12.32
CA LYS A 29 -2.38 -9.57 -12.34
C LYS A 29 -3.59 -9.84 -11.45
N LEU A 30 -3.83 -8.96 -10.48
CA LEU A 30 -4.90 -9.06 -9.48
C LEU A 30 -6.13 -8.19 -9.80
N GLU A 31 -6.15 -7.55 -10.98
CA GLU A 31 -7.12 -6.52 -11.43
C GLU A 31 -7.09 -5.23 -10.56
N PRO A 32 -6.74 -4.06 -11.14
CA PRO A 32 -6.79 -2.81 -10.39
C PRO A 32 -8.24 -2.42 -10.05
N ILE A 33 -8.45 -1.87 -8.84
CA ILE A 33 -9.76 -1.40 -8.38
C ILE A 33 -10.08 -0.07 -9.08
N GLU A 34 -11.24 0.03 -9.73
CA GLU A 34 -11.67 1.17 -10.57
C GLU A 34 -11.57 2.56 -9.90
N ASN A 35 -11.64 2.64 -8.57
CA ASN A 35 -11.67 3.90 -7.85
C ASN A 35 -10.33 4.65 -7.88
N TYR A 36 -9.19 3.95 -7.86
CA TYR A 36 -7.88 4.59 -7.91
C TYR A 36 -7.63 5.33 -9.24
N GLU A 37 -8.04 4.73 -10.37
CA GLU A 37 -7.89 5.38 -11.68
C GLU A 37 -8.75 6.64 -11.83
N LYS A 38 -9.91 6.69 -11.15
CA LYS A 38 -10.79 7.86 -11.16
C LYS A 38 -10.14 9.03 -10.41
N GLU A 39 -9.58 8.78 -9.24
CA GLU A 39 -8.85 9.80 -8.46
C GLU A 39 -7.63 10.34 -9.22
N LEU A 40 -6.83 9.46 -9.83
CA LEU A 40 -5.69 9.91 -10.64
C LEU A 40 -6.13 10.79 -11.82
N LYS A 41 -7.22 10.44 -12.51
CA LYS A 41 -7.78 11.24 -13.61
C LYS A 41 -8.24 12.61 -13.10
N TYR A 42 -8.85 12.64 -11.91
CA TYR A 42 -9.32 13.86 -11.27
C TYR A 42 -8.16 14.81 -10.91
N VAL A 43 -7.14 14.32 -10.20
CA VAL A 43 -5.97 15.13 -9.82
C VAL A 43 -5.23 15.63 -11.06
N ARG A 44 -5.02 14.80 -12.08
CA ARG A 44 -4.43 15.20 -13.36
C ARG A 44 -5.21 16.32 -14.03
N LYS A 45 -6.55 16.20 -14.06
CA LYS A 45 -7.42 17.23 -14.65
C LYS A 45 -7.25 18.56 -13.92
N LYS A 46 -7.32 18.54 -12.59
CA LYS A 46 -7.13 19.76 -11.77
C LYS A 46 -5.75 20.38 -11.95
N VAL A 47 -4.68 19.59 -11.91
CA VAL A 47 -3.32 20.12 -12.15
C VAL A 47 -3.21 20.74 -13.53
N LYS A 48 -3.77 20.10 -14.57
CA LYS A 48 -3.80 20.66 -15.93
C LYS A 48 -4.58 21.96 -16.02
N GLU A 49 -5.68 22.10 -15.27
CA GLU A 49 -6.54 23.28 -15.27
C GLU A 49 -5.95 24.45 -14.47
N PHE A 50 -5.40 24.18 -13.29
CA PHE A 50 -4.99 25.22 -12.34
C PHE A 50 -3.51 25.53 -12.35
N VAL A 51 -2.65 24.53 -12.58
CA VAL A 51 -1.18 24.64 -12.46
C VAL A 51 -0.46 23.78 -13.52
N PRO A 52 -0.70 24.04 -14.83
CA PRO A 52 -0.25 23.16 -15.91
C PRO A 52 1.28 22.98 -15.96
N GLU A 53 2.03 23.95 -15.45
CA GLU A 53 3.49 23.91 -15.34
C GLU A 53 4.02 22.77 -14.46
N VAL A 54 3.19 22.29 -13.52
CA VAL A 54 3.50 21.21 -12.58
C VAL A 54 3.20 19.83 -13.19
N LEU A 55 2.42 19.77 -14.28
CA LEU A 55 1.98 18.52 -14.90
C LEU A 55 3.13 17.56 -15.22
N PRO A 56 4.30 17.99 -15.74
CA PRO A 56 5.42 17.08 -15.98
C PRO A 56 5.93 16.39 -14.70
N SER A 57 6.01 17.12 -13.59
CA SER A 57 6.45 16.61 -12.29
C SER A 57 5.40 15.66 -11.70
N LEU A 58 4.11 15.95 -11.89
CA LEU A 58 3.03 15.01 -11.55
C LEU A 58 3.14 13.71 -12.36
N GLU A 59 3.28 13.79 -13.69
CA GLU A 59 3.40 12.58 -14.52
C GLU A 59 4.64 11.74 -14.16
N LYS A 60 5.74 12.39 -13.77
CA LYS A 60 6.94 11.70 -13.26
C LYS A 60 6.65 10.93 -11.97
N LEU A 61 5.96 11.53 -11.01
CA LEU A 61 5.54 10.85 -9.78
C LEU A 61 4.61 9.66 -10.09
N LEU A 62 3.62 9.86 -10.97
CA LEU A 62 2.67 8.81 -11.33
C LEU A 62 3.34 7.64 -12.07
N ASP A 63 4.35 7.90 -12.90
CA ASP A 63 5.18 6.84 -13.48
C ASP A 63 5.98 6.09 -12.41
N ARG A 64 6.54 6.79 -11.42
CA ARG A 64 7.22 6.14 -10.29
C ARG A 64 6.29 5.30 -9.44
N MET A 65 5.05 5.74 -9.18
CA MET A 65 4.04 4.95 -8.48
C MET A 65 3.67 3.66 -9.25
N LYS A 66 3.63 3.70 -10.58
CA LYS A 66 3.43 2.46 -11.37
C LYS A 66 4.60 1.50 -11.22
N LYS A 67 5.82 2.05 -11.12
CA LYS A 67 7.09 1.32 -11.02
C LYS A 67 7.60 1.19 -9.59
N LEU A 68 6.74 1.33 -8.58
CA LEU A 68 7.13 1.16 -7.18
C LEU A 68 7.73 -0.24 -7.02
N ASP A 69 8.98 -0.29 -6.61
CA ASP A 69 9.76 -1.51 -6.54
C ASP A 69 9.64 -2.12 -5.14
N TYR A 70 8.86 -3.20 -5.01
CA TYR A 70 8.70 -3.84 -3.71
C TYR A 70 9.99 -4.51 -3.20
N SER A 71 10.96 -4.80 -4.06
CA SER A 71 12.24 -5.38 -3.63
C SER A 71 13.03 -4.46 -2.69
N LEU A 72 12.86 -3.14 -2.83
CA LEU A 72 13.45 -2.13 -1.96
C LEU A 72 12.73 -2.00 -0.61
N ILE A 73 11.54 -2.60 -0.49
CA ILE A 73 10.71 -2.55 0.71
C ILE A 73 10.94 -3.81 1.55
N SER A 74 10.69 -4.97 0.96
CA SER A 74 10.96 -6.29 1.54
C SER A 74 11.20 -7.31 0.42
N GLU A 75 12.19 -8.19 0.62
CA GLU A 75 12.45 -9.34 -0.27
C GLU A 75 11.26 -10.31 -0.31
N ASP A 76 10.47 -10.37 0.76
CA ASP A 76 9.38 -11.32 0.96
C ASP A 76 8.01 -10.63 1.04
N ILE A 77 7.84 -9.46 0.42
CA ILE A 77 6.62 -8.64 0.49
C ILE A 77 5.32 -9.42 0.23
N ILE A 78 5.36 -10.38 -0.70
CA ILE A 78 4.20 -11.21 -1.08
C ILE A 78 3.90 -12.21 0.03
N ARG A 79 4.92 -12.76 0.70
CA ARG A 79 4.71 -13.65 1.85
C ARG A 79 4.20 -12.86 3.06
N GLU A 80 4.70 -11.66 3.26
CA GLU A 80 4.35 -10.79 4.39
C GLU A 80 2.91 -10.27 4.31
N TYR A 81 2.49 -9.82 3.12
CA TYR A 81 1.23 -9.10 2.94
C TYR A 81 0.25 -9.81 1.98
N GLY A 82 0.68 -10.83 1.24
CA GLY A 82 -0.20 -11.61 0.37
C GLY A 82 -0.99 -10.74 -0.61
N HIS A 83 -2.30 -10.98 -0.66
CA HIS A 83 -3.23 -10.21 -1.49
C HIS A 83 -3.49 -8.79 -0.95
N LEU A 84 -3.13 -8.50 0.30
CA LEU A 84 -3.35 -7.20 0.93
C LEU A 84 -2.36 -6.13 0.47
N ILE A 85 -1.25 -6.51 -0.17
CA ILE A 85 -0.23 -5.53 -0.61
C ILE A 85 -0.79 -4.52 -1.63
N CYS A 86 -1.69 -4.96 -2.51
CA CYS A 86 -2.30 -4.10 -3.52
C CYS A 86 -3.27 -3.07 -2.94
N PRO A 87 -4.26 -3.45 -2.10
CA PRO A 87 -5.11 -2.46 -1.43
C PRO A 87 -4.30 -1.52 -0.50
N LEU A 88 -3.26 -2.00 0.18
CA LEU A 88 -2.36 -1.13 0.97
C LEU A 88 -1.69 -0.06 0.12
N THR A 89 -1.13 -0.48 -1.02
CA THR A 89 -0.46 0.43 -1.95
C THR A 89 -1.45 1.45 -2.52
N GLN A 90 -2.67 1.03 -2.81
CA GLN A 90 -3.73 1.93 -3.29
C GLN A 90 -4.18 2.93 -2.23
N MET A 91 -4.36 2.52 -0.96
CA MET A 91 -4.68 3.44 0.13
C MET A 91 -3.57 4.45 0.37
N PHE A 92 -2.31 4.01 0.29
CA PHE A 92 -1.15 4.90 0.34
C PHE A 92 -1.16 5.93 -0.81
N TYR A 93 -1.43 5.48 -2.04
CA TYR A 93 -1.51 6.35 -3.22
C TYR A 93 -2.70 7.32 -3.19
N ASP A 94 -3.83 6.89 -2.65
CA ASP A 94 -4.99 7.76 -2.40
C ASP A 94 -4.63 8.88 -1.42
N GLY A 95 -3.90 8.56 -0.35
CA GLY A 95 -3.38 9.55 0.61
C GLY A 95 -2.49 10.60 -0.07
N ILE A 96 -1.55 10.17 -0.92
CA ILE A 96 -0.72 11.11 -1.71
C ILE A 96 -1.58 12.00 -2.61
N SER A 97 -2.53 11.40 -3.34
CA SER A 97 -3.37 12.09 -4.31
C SER A 97 -4.26 13.15 -3.64
N LYS A 98 -4.86 12.83 -2.50
CA LYS A 98 -5.66 13.76 -1.68
C LYS A 98 -4.82 14.88 -1.08
N GLY A 99 -3.59 14.59 -0.67
CA GLY A 99 -2.65 15.60 -0.18
C GLY A 99 -2.30 16.63 -1.26
N ILE A 100 -2.06 16.16 -2.49
CA ILE A 100 -1.87 17.03 -3.67
C ILE A 100 -3.13 17.85 -3.93
N ASP A 101 -4.29 17.19 -4.07
CA ASP A 101 -5.55 17.85 -4.41
C ASP A 101 -5.90 19.01 -3.47
N SER A 102 -5.70 18.79 -2.18
CA SER A 102 -6.00 19.76 -1.12
C SER A 102 -5.18 21.05 -1.22
N ASN A 103 -4.03 21.02 -1.90
CA ASN A 103 -3.06 22.12 -1.91
C ASN A 103 -2.57 22.55 -3.30
N ILE A 104 -3.22 22.11 -4.37
CA ILE A 104 -2.85 22.42 -5.76
C ILE A 104 -2.61 23.92 -6.02
N GLN A 105 -3.31 24.81 -5.32
CA GLN A 105 -3.29 26.26 -5.59
C GLN A 105 -2.41 27.08 -4.64
N LYS A 106 -1.80 26.48 -3.60
CA LYS A 106 -1.11 27.27 -2.56
C LYS A 106 0.25 27.82 -3.00
N SER A 107 1.05 27.01 -3.66
CA SER A 107 2.37 27.39 -4.19
C SER A 107 2.78 26.44 -5.31
N ILE A 108 2.89 26.97 -6.54
CA ILE A 108 3.26 26.20 -7.73
C ILE A 108 4.66 25.61 -7.57
N ASP A 109 5.62 26.42 -7.13
CA ASP A 109 7.01 26.00 -6.95
C ASP A 109 7.13 24.93 -5.86
N ASN A 110 6.48 25.12 -4.71
CA ASN A 110 6.54 24.13 -3.64
C ASN A 110 5.88 22.80 -4.04
N LEU A 111 4.74 22.86 -4.75
CA LEU A 111 4.09 21.68 -5.28
C LEU A 111 5.02 20.95 -6.25
N LYS A 112 5.63 21.67 -7.19
CA LYS A 112 6.60 21.12 -8.14
C LYS A 112 7.77 20.43 -7.42
N THR A 113 8.41 21.13 -6.49
CA THR A 113 9.53 20.59 -5.68
C THR A 113 9.11 19.35 -4.90
N THR A 114 7.93 19.35 -4.29
CA THR A 114 7.43 18.21 -3.53
C THR A 114 7.21 16.99 -4.42
N LEU A 115 6.57 17.16 -5.58
CA LEU A 115 6.35 16.06 -6.53
C LEU A 115 7.66 15.49 -7.05
N GLU A 116 8.63 16.36 -7.36
CA GLU A 116 9.96 15.93 -7.81
C GLU A 116 10.73 15.19 -6.71
N TYR A 117 10.61 15.65 -5.46
CA TYR A 117 11.23 15.01 -4.30
C TYR A 117 10.63 13.63 -4.03
N LEU A 118 9.30 13.51 -4.01
CA LEU A 118 8.60 12.21 -3.86
C LEU A 118 8.96 11.23 -4.99
N ALA A 119 9.21 11.72 -6.20
CA ALA A 119 9.60 10.91 -7.35
C ALA A 119 11.12 10.62 -7.41
N SER A 120 11.91 11.12 -6.47
CA SER A 120 13.38 11.02 -6.48
C SER A 120 13.89 9.74 -5.81
N GLY A 121 14.93 9.14 -6.38
CA GLY A 121 15.61 7.98 -5.81
C GLY A 121 14.65 6.86 -5.36
N ASP A 122 14.84 6.44 -4.11
CA ASP A 122 14.03 5.43 -3.39
C ASP A 122 13.05 6.06 -2.37
N ILE A 123 12.77 7.37 -2.49
CA ILE A 123 11.92 8.10 -1.53
C ILE A 123 10.52 7.48 -1.43
N LEU A 124 9.91 7.15 -2.57
CA LEU A 124 8.57 6.57 -2.58
C LEU A 124 8.54 5.18 -1.93
N GLU A 125 9.55 4.35 -2.18
CA GLU A 125 9.68 3.02 -1.58
C GLU A 125 9.90 3.12 -0.06
N ARG A 126 10.76 4.03 0.41
CA ARG A 126 10.93 4.29 1.84
C ARG A 126 9.66 4.82 2.49
N PHE A 127 8.94 5.70 1.80
CA PHE A 127 7.70 6.27 2.28
C PHE A 127 6.63 5.19 2.45
N PHE A 128 6.50 4.30 1.45
CA PHE A 128 5.58 3.18 1.55
C PHE A 128 6.02 2.15 2.60
N LYS A 129 7.32 1.87 2.74
CA LYS A 129 7.84 1.00 3.82
C LYS A 129 7.49 1.53 5.20
N ALA A 130 7.62 2.84 5.40
CA ALA A 130 7.25 3.52 6.63
C ALA A 130 5.74 3.45 6.92
N TYR A 131 4.91 3.60 5.88
CA TYR A 131 3.47 3.38 5.95
C TYR A 131 3.14 1.94 6.39
N LEU A 132 3.68 0.93 5.70
CA LEU A 132 3.45 -0.48 6.01
C LEU A 132 3.86 -0.85 7.44
N LYS A 133 5.01 -0.35 7.89
CA LYS A 133 5.50 -0.58 9.25
C LYS A 133 4.53 -0.07 10.31
N ARG A 134 3.95 1.12 10.13
CA ARG A 134 3.00 1.71 11.09
C ARG A 134 1.66 0.99 11.07
N VAL A 135 1.19 0.57 9.90
CA VAL A 135 -0.01 -0.28 9.80
C VAL A 135 0.22 -1.60 10.53
N GLU A 136 1.35 -2.27 10.29
CA GLU A 136 1.73 -3.52 10.97
C GLU A 136 1.83 -3.35 12.50
N GLU A 137 2.49 -2.29 12.97
CA GLU A 137 2.62 -1.99 14.40
C GLU A 137 1.25 -1.72 15.05
N GLY A 138 0.42 -0.88 14.41
CA GLY A 138 -0.95 -0.62 14.87
C GLY A 138 -1.78 -1.89 14.92
N PHE A 139 -1.67 -2.71 13.89
CA PHE A 139 -2.39 -3.97 13.79
C PHE A 139 -1.96 -4.96 14.86
N HIS A 140 -0.65 -5.08 15.11
CA HIS A 140 -0.12 -5.92 16.17
C HIS A 140 -0.58 -5.45 17.55
N ASN A 141 -0.58 -4.14 17.80
CA ASN A 141 -1.03 -3.58 19.07
C ASN A 141 -2.53 -3.84 19.33
N GLU A 142 -3.37 -3.79 18.29
CA GLU A 142 -4.81 -4.01 18.45
C GLU A 142 -5.21 -5.48 18.50
N THR A 143 -4.47 -6.36 17.82
CA THR A 143 -4.88 -7.77 17.62
C THR A 143 -3.98 -8.79 18.30
N GLY A 144 -2.74 -8.42 18.65
CA GLY A 144 -1.71 -9.33 19.14
C GLY A 144 -1.05 -10.19 18.06
N TYR A 145 -1.39 -10.01 16.78
CA TYR A 145 -0.85 -10.78 15.65
C TYR A 145 -0.16 -9.89 14.63
N THR A 146 0.80 -10.45 13.90
CA THR A 146 1.32 -9.84 12.68
C THR A 146 0.38 -10.16 11.51
N ILE A 147 0.35 -9.30 10.49
CA ILE A 147 -0.47 -9.53 9.28
C ILE A 147 -0.03 -10.85 8.62
N SER A 148 1.28 -11.05 8.49
CA SER A 148 1.86 -12.28 7.93
C SER A 148 1.40 -13.53 8.67
N LYS A 149 1.34 -13.50 10.00
CA LYS A 149 0.91 -14.64 10.82
C LYS A 149 -0.58 -14.94 10.63
N LEU A 150 -1.43 -13.92 10.48
CA LEU A 150 -2.84 -14.14 10.16
C LEU A 150 -3.02 -14.69 8.76
N LEU A 151 -2.27 -14.19 7.77
CA LEU A 151 -2.27 -14.75 6.43
C LEU A 151 -1.82 -16.21 6.44
N GLU A 152 -0.78 -16.56 7.20
CA GLU A 152 -0.39 -17.97 7.36
C GLU A 152 -1.49 -18.82 7.98
N ILE A 153 -2.17 -18.32 9.02
CA ILE A 153 -3.27 -19.03 9.69
C ILE A 153 -4.50 -19.17 8.76
N GLY A 154 -4.81 -18.14 7.99
CA GLY A 154 -5.93 -18.07 7.05
C GLY A 154 -5.70 -18.85 5.77
N TYR A 155 -4.46 -18.94 5.26
CA TYR A 155 -4.12 -19.64 4.00
C TYR A 155 -3.57 -21.05 4.19
N LYS A 156 -2.76 -21.35 5.21
CA LYS A 156 -2.21 -22.71 5.42
C LYS A 156 -3.26 -23.69 5.95
N ILE A 157 -4.27 -23.24 6.70
CA ILE A 157 -5.23 -24.14 7.35
C ILE A 157 -6.33 -24.65 6.38
N PRO A 158 -6.89 -23.85 5.45
CA PRO A 158 -7.77 -24.38 4.41
C PRO A 158 -7.06 -25.39 3.49
N GLY A 159 -5.79 -25.17 3.17
CA GLY A 159 -4.95 -26.12 2.43
C GLY A 159 -4.72 -27.43 3.21
N PHE A 160 -4.55 -27.35 4.54
CA PHE A 160 -4.44 -28.51 5.43
C PHE A 160 -5.77 -29.29 5.58
N ILE A 161 -6.91 -28.59 5.56
CA ILE A 161 -8.27 -29.15 5.71
C ILE A 161 -8.77 -29.76 4.38
N ARG A 162 -8.36 -29.25 3.21
CA ARG A 162 -8.69 -29.87 1.91
C ARG A 162 -8.23 -31.34 1.80
N ASN A 163 -7.25 -31.76 2.61
CA ASN A 163 -6.69 -33.11 2.61
C ASN A 163 -7.22 -34.04 3.73
N LYS A 164 -8.12 -33.59 4.61
CA LYS A 164 -8.71 -34.48 5.65
C LYS A 164 -10.21 -34.24 5.85
N ASP A 165 -10.89 -35.35 6.13
CA ASP A 165 -12.34 -35.49 6.30
C ASP A 165 -12.93 -34.43 7.28
N ILE A 166 -13.76 -33.51 6.76
CA ILE A 166 -14.29 -32.28 7.41
C ILE A 166 -15.34 -32.59 8.51
N ARG A 167 -15.44 -33.84 8.95
CA ARG A 167 -16.45 -34.30 9.92
C ARG A 167 -16.06 -34.10 11.38
N ASP A 168 -14.84 -33.63 11.66
CA ASP A 168 -14.39 -33.34 13.03
C ASP A 168 -15.03 -32.05 13.59
N ARG A 169 -15.79 -32.18 14.68
CA ARG A 169 -16.46 -31.08 15.38
C ARG A 169 -15.48 -29.98 15.83
N ASN A 170 -14.23 -30.34 16.14
CA ASN A 170 -13.20 -29.38 16.56
C ASN A 170 -12.73 -28.50 15.40
N VAL A 171 -12.68 -29.04 14.18
CA VAL A 171 -12.35 -28.29 12.96
C VAL A 171 -13.47 -27.29 12.63
N ARG A 172 -14.75 -27.68 12.79
CA ARG A 172 -15.89 -26.77 12.64
C ARG A 172 -15.92 -25.65 13.67
N TYR A 173 -15.55 -25.93 14.92
CA TYR A 173 -15.52 -24.92 15.98
C TYR A 173 -14.40 -23.89 15.74
N LEU A 174 -13.21 -24.36 15.31
CA LEU A 174 -12.12 -23.49 14.87
C LEU A 174 -12.51 -22.68 13.63
N LEU A 175 -13.21 -23.24 12.65
CA LEU A 175 -13.72 -22.52 11.48
C LEU A 175 -14.79 -21.45 11.85
N ASN A 176 -15.70 -21.75 12.78
CA ASN A 176 -16.76 -20.83 13.19
C ASN A 176 -16.26 -19.66 14.07
N ILE A 177 -15.24 -19.87 14.90
CA ILE A 177 -14.55 -18.77 15.59
C ILE A 177 -13.77 -17.93 14.57
N LYS A 178 -13.08 -18.58 13.62
CA LYS A 178 -12.27 -17.91 12.60
C LYS A 178 -13.04 -17.01 11.65
N ILE A 179 -14.20 -17.44 11.14
CA ILE A 179 -14.99 -16.62 10.20
C ILE A 179 -15.53 -15.35 10.89
N LYS A 180 -15.87 -15.42 12.18
CA LYS A 180 -16.33 -14.25 12.94
C LYS A 180 -15.21 -13.27 13.29
N ASP A 181 -13.98 -13.75 13.42
CA ASP A 181 -12.82 -12.91 13.73
C ASP A 181 -12.09 -12.42 12.46
N GLU A 182 -12.20 -13.11 11.32
CA GLU A 182 -11.60 -12.69 10.03
C GLU A 182 -12.16 -11.36 9.55
N ASP A 183 -13.50 -11.19 9.56
CA ASP A 183 -14.13 -9.91 9.21
C ASP A 183 -13.65 -8.79 10.13
N LYS A 184 -13.55 -9.07 11.45
CA LYS A 184 -13.04 -8.12 12.44
C LYS A 184 -11.57 -7.75 12.18
N TYR A 185 -10.72 -8.72 11.85
CA TYR A 185 -9.31 -8.45 11.54
C TYR A 185 -9.17 -7.67 10.24
N LEU A 186 -9.98 -7.98 9.22
CA LEU A 186 -9.98 -7.24 7.96
C LEU A 186 -10.50 -5.81 8.16
N ASP A 187 -11.51 -5.62 9.01
CA ASP A 187 -12.02 -4.30 9.39
C ASP A 187 -10.96 -3.50 10.16
N THR A 188 -10.33 -4.09 11.19
CA THR A 188 -9.23 -3.45 11.93
C THR A 188 -8.09 -3.06 11.00
N PHE A 189 -7.68 -3.98 10.12
CA PHE A 189 -6.64 -3.72 9.13
C PHE A 189 -7.02 -2.58 8.17
N THR A 190 -8.24 -2.58 7.64
CA THR A 190 -8.74 -1.54 6.74
C THR A 190 -8.79 -0.19 7.45
N ASN A 191 -9.33 -0.14 8.67
CA ASN A 191 -9.42 1.08 9.46
C ASN A 191 -8.04 1.68 9.77
N LEU A 192 -7.08 0.85 10.17
CA LEU A 192 -5.70 1.28 10.43
C LEU A 192 -5.02 1.78 9.16
N SER A 193 -5.21 1.09 8.05
CA SER A 193 -4.66 1.46 6.74
C SER A 193 -5.23 2.79 6.24
N MET A 194 -6.53 3.02 6.45
CA MET A 194 -7.20 4.29 6.14
C MET A 194 -6.71 5.42 7.05
N LYS A 195 -6.60 5.18 8.36
CA LYS A 195 -6.09 6.17 9.32
C LYS A 195 -4.64 6.55 9.00
N GLU A 196 -3.81 5.59 8.61
CA GLU A 196 -2.45 5.90 8.19
C GLU A 196 -2.45 6.64 6.84
N SER A 197 -3.38 6.33 5.93
CA SER A 197 -3.56 7.08 4.68
C SER A 197 -3.92 8.55 4.94
N GLU A 198 -4.78 8.85 5.92
CA GLU A 198 -5.05 10.23 6.35
C GLU A 198 -3.79 10.95 6.83
N ARG A 199 -2.88 10.25 7.52
CA ARG A 199 -1.57 10.83 7.87
C ARG A 199 -0.71 11.10 6.65
N ILE A 200 -0.76 10.25 5.62
CA ILE A 200 -0.08 10.51 4.34
C ILE A 200 -0.63 11.78 3.69
N VAL A 201 -1.95 12.02 3.74
CA VAL A 201 -2.57 13.27 3.27
C VAL A 201 -1.92 14.46 3.96
N ASP A 202 -1.86 14.45 5.30
CA ASP A 202 -1.30 15.55 6.09
C ASP A 202 0.19 15.76 5.82
N ILE A 203 0.97 14.68 5.69
CA ILE A 203 2.40 14.76 5.37
C ILE A 203 2.61 15.42 4.00
N VAL A 204 1.92 14.96 2.97
CA VAL A 204 2.05 15.52 1.61
C VAL A 204 1.55 16.97 1.58
N LYS A 205 0.45 17.25 2.27
CA LYS A 205 -0.09 18.60 2.43
C LYS A 205 0.96 19.54 3.03
N ASN A 206 1.60 19.13 4.13
CA ASN A 206 2.62 19.91 4.82
C ASN A 206 3.87 20.13 3.97
N LEU A 207 4.33 19.10 3.24
CA LEU A 207 5.45 19.24 2.30
C LEU A 207 5.15 20.26 1.19
N ILE A 208 3.92 20.30 0.67
CA ILE A 208 3.54 21.30 -0.35
C ILE A 208 3.46 22.71 0.26
N GLU A 209 2.99 22.84 1.50
CA GLU A 209 2.88 24.16 2.14
C GLU A 209 4.25 24.75 2.47
N HIS A 210 5.11 23.96 3.12
CA HIS A 210 6.42 24.41 3.59
C HIS A 210 7.48 23.30 3.43
N PRO A 211 7.97 23.05 2.19
CA PRO A 211 8.82 21.90 1.90
C PRO A 211 10.09 21.88 2.74
N GLU A 212 10.78 23.02 2.89
CA GLU A 212 12.02 23.09 3.68
C GLU A 212 11.80 22.82 5.18
N GLN A 213 10.66 23.27 5.73
CA GLN A 213 10.36 23.09 7.14
C GLN A 213 9.98 21.63 7.45
N TYR A 214 9.14 21.03 6.60
CA TYR A 214 8.60 19.69 6.85
C TYR A 214 9.42 18.56 6.22
N LYS A 215 10.45 18.88 5.43
CA LYS A 215 11.36 17.87 4.89
C LYS A 215 12.01 17.03 5.99
N LYS A 216 12.42 17.67 7.10
CA LYS A 216 13.00 16.94 8.25
C LYS A 216 12.01 15.98 8.89
N ASP A 217 10.77 16.43 9.12
CA ASP A 217 9.72 15.60 9.72
C ASP A 217 9.34 14.44 8.79
N PHE A 218 9.30 14.68 7.48
CA PHE A 218 9.12 13.63 6.48
C PHE A 218 10.29 12.64 6.47
N GLU A 219 11.53 13.13 6.49
CA GLU A 219 12.74 12.30 6.52
C GLU A 219 12.77 11.41 7.75
N GLU A 220 12.40 11.95 8.92
CA GLU A 220 12.22 11.18 10.14
C GLU A 220 11.09 10.15 9.99
N TYR A 221 9.95 10.52 9.39
CA TYR A 221 8.86 9.59 9.12
C TYR A 221 9.31 8.39 8.28
N ILE A 222 10.11 8.63 7.22
CA ILE A 222 10.64 7.58 6.33
C ILE A 222 11.92 6.92 6.86
N GLY A 223 12.36 7.26 8.07
CA GLY A 223 13.48 6.61 8.76
C GLY A 223 14.87 7.08 8.36
N TYR A 224 15.01 8.23 7.68
CA TYR A 224 16.29 8.92 7.61
C TYR A 224 16.62 9.47 9.01
N LYS A 225 17.77 9.09 9.55
CA LYS A 225 18.31 9.79 10.71
C LYS A 225 18.71 11.18 10.23
N ALA A 226 18.10 12.23 10.79
CA ALA A 226 18.66 13.57 10.68
C ALA A 226 20.12 13.49 11.14
N GLU A 227 21.07 13.82 10.26
CA GLU A 227 22.46 13.99 10.66
C GLU A 227 22.48 15.00 11.82
N LYS A 228 23.07 14.59 12.93
CA LYS A 228 23.22 15.41 14.13
C LYS A 228 24.30 16.45 13.93
#